data_AF-A0A954GM98-F1
#
_entry.id   AF-A0A954GM98-F1
#
_cell.length_a   1.000
_cell.length_b   1.000
_cell.length_c   1.000
_cell.angle_alpha   90.00
_cell.angle_beta   90.00
_cell.angle_gamma   90.00
#
_symmetry.space_group_name_H-M   'P 1'
#
loop_
_entity.id
_entity.type
_entity.pdbx_description
1 polymer ?
#
loop_
_entity_poly.entity_id
_entity_poly.type
_entity_poly.pdbx_seq_one_letter_code
_entity_poly.pdbx_strand_id
1 'polypeptide(L)'
;MATVCAYCRSNTNKLTREHIWPSCIIKRVPTYKARYSERANKVFSGDLTVADVCDQCNNGPLAHLDAYICKVYDRWFVQFPERGQWLDFDYD
;
A
#
# COMPACT_ATOMS: atom_id res chain seq x y z
N MET A 1 -7.84 -13.19 -21.95
CA MET A 1 -7.38 -11.78 -22.01
C MET A 1 -5.94 -11.75 -21.57
N ALA A 2 -5.05 -11.06 -22.30
CA ALA A 2 -3.67 -10.90 -21.85
C ALA A 2 -3.66 -10.10 -20.55
N THR A 3 -2.93 -10.57 -19.53
CA THR A 3 -2.72 -9.84 -18.29
C THR A 3 -1.81 -8.66 -18.56
N VAL A 4 -2.37 -7.45 -18.44
CA VAL A 4 -1.69 -6.18 -18.70
C VAL A 4 -1.39 -5.52 -17.36
N CYS A 5 -0.20 -4.94 -17.22
CA CYS A 5 0.16 -4.14 -16.05
C CYS A 5 -0.76 -2.92 -15.92
N ALA A 6 -1.38 -2.73 -14.75
CA ALA A 6 -2.25 -1.60 -14.46
C ALA A 6 -1.53 -0.25 -14.54
N TYR A 7 -0.23 -0.21 -14.22
CA TYR A 7 0.59 1.00 -14.23
C TYR A 7 1.07 1.37 -15.64
N CYS A 8 1.96 0.57 -16.24
CA CYS A 8 2.58 0.90 -17.52
C CYS A 8 1.80 0.44 -18.76
N ARG A 9 0.67 -0.28 -18.58
CA ARG A 9 -0.14 -0.84 -19.67
C ARG A 9 0.59 -1.82 -20.60
N SER A 10 1.80 -2.27 -20.21
CA SER A 10 2.54 -3.31 -20.92
C SER A 10 2.14 -4.71 -20.46
N ASN A 11 2.23 -5.68 -21.36
CA ASN A 11 2.11 -7.12 -21.11
C ASN A 11 3.43 -7.87 -21.28
N THR A 12 4.56 -7.17 -21.44
CA THR A 12 5.89 -7.77 -21.67
C THR A 12 6.53 -8.33 -20.40
N ASN A 13 6.15 -7.78 -19.24
CA ASN A 13 6.77 -8.05 -17.95
C ASN A 13 5.87 -8.93 -17.08
N LYS A 14 6.49 -9.67 -16.16
CA LYS A 14 5.76 -10.58 -15.26
C LYS A 14 5.00 -9.78 -14.20
N LEU A 15 3.72 -10.10 -14.01
CA LEU A 15 2.95 -9.54 -12.89
C LEU A 15 3.43 -10.09 -11.55
N THR A 16 3.43 -9.23 -10.54
CA THR A 16 3.87 -9.54 -9.18
C THR A 16 2.73 -9.36 -8.20
N ARG A 17 2.74 -10.11 -7.09
CA ARG A 17 1.81 -9.90 -5.98
C ARG A 17 2.37 -8.80 -5.07
N GLU A 18 1.86 -7.59 -5.19
CA GLU A 18 2.21 -6.44 -4.35
C GLU A 18 1.26 -6.37 -3.15
N HIS A 19 1.72 -5.85 -2.01
CA HIS A 19 0.84 -5.59 -0.87
C HIS A 19 0.00 -4.34 -1.11
N ILE A 20 -1.30 -4.38 -0.81
CA ILE A 20 -2.18 -3.20 -0.91
C ILE A 20 -1.72 -2.10 0.05
N TRP A 21 -1.30 -2.50 1.26
CA TRP A 21 -0.62 -1.60 2.20
C TRP A 21 0.86 -1.97 2.22
N PRO A 22 1.80 -1.02 2.07
CA PRO A 22 3.22 -1.30 2.09
C PRO A 22 3.62 -2.14 3.30
N SER A 23 4.48 -3.14 3.10
CA SER A 23 4.89 -4.06 4.16
C SER A 23 5.50 -3.33 5.37
N CYS A 24 6.09 -2.16 5.13
CA CYS A 24 6.63 -1.29 6.16
C CYS A 24 5.54 -0.77 7.13
N ILE A 25 4.34 -0.44 6.65
CA ILE A 25 3.23 0.04 7.48
C ILE A 25 2.64 -1.14 8.23
N ILE A 26 2.42 -2.27 7.55
CA ILE A 26 1.89 -3.50 8.17
C ILE A 26 2.72 -3.91 9.40
N LYS A 27 4.05 -3.83 9.29
CA LYS A 27 4.96 -4.14 10.41
C LYS A 27 4.89 -3.14 11.57
N ARG A 28 4.52 -1.89 11.31
CA ARG A 28 4.39 -0.82 12.33
C ARG A 28 3.09 -0.88 13.10
N VAL A 29 2.03 -1.49 12.54
CA VAL A 29 0.72 -1.66 13.19
C VAL A 29 0.39 -3.14 13.47
N PRO A 30 1.18 -3.84 14.31
CA PRO A 30 0.98 -5.28 14.56
C PRO A 30 -0.36 -5.63 15.23
N THR A 31 -1.04 -4.64 15.80
CA THR A 31 -2.37 -4.78 16.39
C THR A 31 -3.49 -4.85 15.33
N TYR A 32 -3.23 -4.40 14.10
CA TYR A 32 -4.24 -4.31 13.03
C TYR A 32 -4.30 -5.64 12.26
N LYS A 33 -4.95 -6.63 12.87
CA LYS A 33 -4.98 -8.01 12.39
C LYS A 33 -6.13 -8.33 11.43
N ALA A 34 -7.10 -7.42 11.31
CA ALA A 34 -8.30 -7.61 10.51
C ALA A 34 -8.32 -6.63 9.34
N ARG A 35 -8.49 -7.15 8.12
CA ARG A 35 -8.58 -6.36 6.90
C ARG A 35 -9.90 -6.66 6.21
N TYR A 36 -10.77 -5.66 6.07
CA TYR A 36 -12.06 -5.83 5.42
C TYR A 36 -11.95 -5.53 3.92
N SER A 37 -12.54 -6.39 3.09
CA SER A 37 -12.79 -6.09 1.67
C SER A 37 -14.29 -6.01 1.45
N GLU A 38 -14.75 -4.84 1.04
CA GLU A 38 -16.16 -4.60 0.68
C GLU A 38 -16.59 -5.47 -0.49
N ARG A 39 -15.78 -5.54 -1.55
CA ARG A 39 -16.06 -6.35 -2.74
C ARG A 39 -16.27 -7.83 -2.43
N ALA A 40 -15.48 -8.37 -1.49
CA ALA A 40 -15.63 -9.75 -1.05
C ALA A 40 -16.64 -9.92 0.09
N ASN A 41 -17.09 -8.80 0.67
CA ASN A 41 -17.84 -8.70 1.92
C ASN A 41 -17.29 -9.60 3.03
N LYS A 42 -15.97 -9.56 3.23
CA LYS A 42 -15.23 -10.49 4.11
C LYS A 42 -14.09 -9.80 4.85
N VAL A 43 -13.78 -10.33 6.02
CA VAL A 43 -12.60 -9.98 6.82
C VAL A 43 -11.50 -11.03 6.59
N PHE A 44 -10.28 -10.55 6.35
CA PHE A 44 -9.09 -11.35 6.12
C PHE A 44 -8.10 -11.15 7.27
N SER A 45 -7.47 -12.23 7.71
CA SER A 45 -6.38 -12.21 8.70
C SER A 45 -4.99 -12.05 8.09
N GLY A 46 -4.83 -12.47 6.83
CA GLY A 46 -3.58 -12.34 6.08
C GLY A 46 -3.41 -10.97 5.42
N ASP A 47 -2.19 -10.68 4.98
CA ASP A 47 -1.89 -9.48 4.21
C ASP A 47 -2.63 -9.50 2.88
N LEU A 48 -3.29 -8.40 2.54
CA LEU A 48 -3.95 -8.28 1.25
C LEU A 48 -2.91 -7.95 0.18
N THR A 49 -2.89 -8.77 -0.87
CA THR A 49 -2.03 -8.57 -2.04
C THR A 49 -2.86 -8.51 -3.31
N VAL A 50 -2.38 -7.73 -4.28
CA VAL A 50 -2.96 -7.57 -5.61
C VAL A 50 -1.91 -7.92 -6.66
N ALA A 51 -2.33 -8.55 -7.77
CA ALA A 51 -1.44 -9.06 -8.81
C ALA A 51 -1.68 -8.39 -10.16
N ASP A 52 -1.74 -7.06 -10.18
CA ASP A 52 -2.09 -6.25 -11.35
C ASP A 52 -0.95 -5.37 -11.86
N VAL A 53 0.17 -5.27 -11.13
CA VAL A 53 1.38 -4.53 -11.57
C VAL A 53 2.51 -5.48 -11.96
N CYS A 54 3.36 -5.06 -12.88
CA CYS A 54 4.54 -5.83 -13.28
C CYS A 54 5.75 -5.54 -12.40
N ASP A 55 6.70 -6.47 -12.37
CA ASP A 55 7.94 -6.40 -11.59
C ASP A 55 8.74 -5.10 -11.81
N GLN A 56 8.84 -4.60 -13.04
CA GLN A 56 9.54 -3.35 -13.33
C GLN A 56 8.86 -2.13 -12.70
N CYS A 57 7.51 -2.09 -12.71
CA CYS A 57 6.77 -0.98 -12.09
C CYS A 57 6.79 -1.09 -10.56
N ASN A 58 6.53 -2.31 -10.06
CA ASN A 58 6.51 -2.65 -8.64
C ASN A 58 7.84 -2.31 -7.96
N ASN A 59 8.97 -2.72 -8.56
CA ASN A 59 10.30 -2.47 -8.00
C ASN A 59 10.92 -1.13 -8.42
N GLY A 60 10.24 -0.34 -9.25
CA GLY A 60 10.71 0.95 -9.75
C GLY A 60 9.89 2.10 -9.19
N PRO A 61 9.05 2.77 -10.01
CA PRO A 61 8.29 3.94 -9.57
C PRO A 61 7.40 3.68 -8.35
N LEU A 62 6.79 2.49 -8.23
CA LEU A 62 5.90 2.17 -7.11
C LEU A 62 6.68 1.95 -5.81
N ALA A 63 7.85 1.31 -5.87
CA ALA A 63 8.73 1.18 -4.71
C ALA A 63 9.16 2.55 -4.12
N HIS A 64 9.28 3.59 -4.97
CA HIS A 64 9.54 4.96 -4.48
C HIS A 64 8.34 5.55 -3.74
N LEU A 65 7.11 5.30 -4.23
CA LEU A 65 5.88 5.72 -3.54
C LEU A 65 5.73 5.01 -2.20
N ASP A 66 6.00 3.71 -2.16
CA ASP A 66 6.04 2.91 -0.93
C ASP A 66 7.03 3.51 0.08
N ALA A 67 8.27 3.77 -0.35
CA ALA A 67 9.28 4.36 0.50
C ALA A 67 8.89 5.74 1.02
N TYR A 68 8.22 6.55 0.20
CA TYR A 68 7.72 7.87 0.58
C TYR A 68 6.64 7.77 1.66
N ILE A 69 5.59 6.98 1.43
CA ILE A 69 4.50 6.85 2.42
C ILE A 69 4.99 6.21 3.72
N CYS A 70 5.99 5.32 3.69
CA CYS A 70 6.63 4.84 4.93
C CYS A 70 7.21 5.98 5.77
N LYS A 71 7.85 6.98 5.14
CA LYS A 71 8.44 8.14 5.83
C LYS A 71 7.37 9.10 6.34
N VAL A 72 6.37 9.38 5.52
CA VAL A 72 5.22 10.22 5.92
C VAL A 72 4.48 9.59 7.09
N TYR A 73 4.29 8.27 7.05
CA TYR A 73 3.68 7.52 8.15
C TYR A 73 4.47 7.72 9.45
N ASP A 74 5.79 7.51 9.42
CA ASP A 74 6.65 7.67 10.59
C ASP A 74 6.60 9.08 11.19
N ARG A 75 6.50 10.09 10.33
CA ARG A 75 6.48 11.48 10.76
C ARG A 75 5.12 11.90 11.34
N TRP A 76 4.03 11.45 10.73
CA TRP A 76 2.71 12.06 10.97
C TRP A 76 1.62 11.09 11.39
N PHE A 77 1.68 9.82 11.00
CA PHE A 77 0.58 8.86 11.19
C PHE A 77 0.84 7.80 12.27
N VAL A 78 2.00 7.83 12.92
CA VAL A 78 2.26 7.02 14.13
C VAL A 78 1.34 7.43 15.28
N GLN A 79 0.99 8.71 15.37
CA GLN A 79 0.09 9.23 16.37
C GLN A 79 -1.21 9.67 15.72
N PHE A 80 -2.33 9.19 16.25
CA PHE A 80 -3.65 9.62 15.79
C PHE A 80 -3.98 10.95 16.46
N PRO A 81 -4.25 12.02 15.68
CA PRO A 81 -4.65 13.29 16.24
C PRO A 81 -6.01 13.17 16.91
N GLU A 82 -6.21 13.91 18.00
CA GLU A 82 -7.51 14.00 18.65
C GLU A 82 -8.50 14.79 17.79
N ARG A 83 -9.79 14.55 18.01
CA ARG A 83 -10.84 15.28 17.31
C ARG A 83 -10.73 16.78 17.65
N GLY A 84 -10.58 17.59 16.61
CA GLY A 84 -10.45 19.05 16.75
C GLY A 84 -9.02 19.55 16.95
N GLN A 85 -8.04 18.65 16.99
CA GLN A 85 -6.63 19.01 16.96
C GLN A 85 -6.25 19.52 15.57
N TRP A 86 -5.60 20.68 15.53
CA TRP A 86 -4.95 21.19 14.33
C TRP A 86 -3.53 20.65 14.25
N LEU A 87 -3.12 20.25 13.05
CA LEU A 87 -1.77 19.79 12.78
C LEU A 87 -1.26 20.44 11.49
N ASP A 88 -0.04 20.94 11.54
CA ASP A 88 0.64 21.45 10.34
C ASP A 88 1.24 20.26 9.60
N PHE A 89 0.47 19.71 8.65
CA PHE A 89 0.88 18.57 7.85
C PHE A 89 1.79 19.00 6.71
N ASP A 90 3.08 18.73 6.86
CA ASP A 90 4.07 18.98 5.81
C ASP A 90 4.29 17.71 4.95
N TYR A 91 4.03 17.85 3.66
CA TYR A 91 4.21 16.84 2.62
C TYR A 91 4.73 17.49 1.34
N ASP A 92 5.57 16.76 0.60
CA ASP A 92 6.22 17.21 -0.63
C ASP A 92 5.22 17.55 -1.77
#